data_AF-R5AN97-F1
#
_entry.id   AF-R5AN97-F1
#
_cell.length_a   1.000
_cell.length_b   1.000
_cell.length_c   1.000
_cell.angle_alpha   90.00
_cell.angle_beta   90.00
_cell.angle_gamma   90.00
#
_symmetry.space_group_name_H-M   'P 1'
#
loop_
_entity.id
_entity.type
_entity.pdbx_description
1 polymer ?
#
loop_
_entity_poly.entity_id
_entity_poly.type
_entity_poly.pdbx_seq_one_letter_code
_entity_poly.pdbx_strand_id
1 'polypeptide(L)'
;MYHDQGLAPFKTLAMDAGVNFTAGLPYVRTSPDHGTAFDIAGTGKADEQSMREAIYLALDIERNRRRYAEFSANPLKKQVAEKRKQAPKTDKPTKSPKDNQAEAPDAEALSETTAEE
;
A
#
# COMPACT_ATOMS: atom_id res chain seq x y z
N MET A 1 -9.37 -27.45 -11.32
CA MET A 1 -9.42 -27.36 -9.85
C MET A 1 -10.88 -27.17 -9.45
N TYR A 2 -11.31 -27.86 -8.40
CA TYR A 2 -12.71 -27.94 -7.97
C TYR A 2 -12.93 -27.20 -6.65
N HIS A 3 -14.19 -26.83 -6.38
CA HIS A 3 -14.62 -26.09 -5.19
C HIS A 3 -14.12 -26.71 -3.87
N ASP A 4 -14.33 -28.01 -3.69
CA ASP A 4 -14.05 -28.69 -2.43
C ASP A 4 -12.54 -28.81 -2.12
N GLN A 5 -11.69 -28.64 -3.13
CA GLN A 5 -10.24 -28.64 -2.95
C GLN A 5 -9.75 -27.38 -2.20
N GLY A 6 -10.48 -26.27 -2.33
CA GLY A 6 -10.17 -25.02 -1.63
C GLY A 6 -11.03 -24.80 -0.39
N LEU A 7 -12.32 -25.15 -0.46
CA LEU A 7 -13.26 -24.78 0.61
C LEU A 7 -13.06 -25.62 1.88
N ALA A 8 -12.82 -26.92 1.76
CA ALA A 8 -12.61 -27.80 2.91
C ALA A 8 -11.42 -27.34 3.80
N PRO A 9 -10.20 -27.11 3.27
CA PRO A 9 -9.10 -26.62 4.09
C PRO A 9 -9.35 -25.19 4.60
N PHE A 10 -9.98 -24.32 3.81
CA PHE A 10 -10.32 -22.96 4.24
C PHE A 10 -11.23 -22.96 5.47
N LYS A 11 -12.35 -23.69 5.44
CA LYS A 11 -13.29 -23.75 6.57
C LYS A 11 -12.67 -24.35 7.82
N THR A 12 -11.70 -25.24 7.66
CA THR A 12 -10.97 -25.84 8.79
C THR A 12 -10.10 -24.81 9.51
N LEU A 13 -9.54 -23.84 8.78
CA LEU A 13 -8.68 -22.79 9.33
C LEU A 13 -9.47 -21.56 9.81
N ALA A 14 -10.53 -21.20 9.09
CA ALA A 14 -11.27 -19.96 9.31
C ALA A 14 -12.51 -20.11 10.19
N MET A 15 -12.97 -21.35 10.47
CA MET A 15 -14.13 -21.72 11.28
C MET A 15 -15.28 -20.69 11.24
N ASP A 16 -15.32 -19.77 12.20
CA ASP A 16 -16.42 -18.82 12.41
C ASP A 16 -16.14 -17.40 11.88
N ALA A 17 -14.90 -17.12 11.43
CA ALA A 17 -14.45 -15.82 10.92
C ALA A 17 -14.32 -15.77 9.38
N GLY A 18 -14.66 -16.85 8.68
CA GLY A 18 -14.57 -16.92 7.23
C GLY A 18 -15.43 -15.88 6.52
N VAL A 19 -14.92 -15.31 5.42
CA VAL A 19 -15.66 -14.35 4.58
C VAL A 19 -15.61 -14.78 3.12
N ASN A 20 -16.77 -14.79 2.48
CA ASN A 20 -16.91 -15.00 1.05
C ASN A 20 -16.73 -13.67 0.31
N PHE A 21 -15.75 -13.60 -0.59
CA PHE A 21 -15.51 -12.44 -1.46
C PHE A 21 -15.82 -12.78 -2.92
N THR A 22 -16.49 -11.88 -3.63
CA THR A 22 -16.77 -12.03 -5.06
C THR A 22 -15.90 -11.10 -5.89
N ALA A 23 -14.89 -11.67 -6.55
CA ALA A 23 -14.04 -10.97 -7.50
C ALA A 23 -14.76 -10.69 -8.84
N GLY A 24 -14.26 -9.71 -9.60
CA GLY A 24 -14.72 -9.41 -10.96
C GLY A 24 -15.93 -8.49 -11.07
N LEU A 25 -16.58 -8.13 -9.97
CA LEU A 25 -17.66 -7.14 -9.96
C LEU A 25 -17.12 -5.70 -9.95
N PRO A 26 -17.84 -4.73 -10.54
CA PRO A 26 -17.45 -3.32 -10.54
C PRO A 26 -17.58 -2.66 -9.15
N TYR A 27 -18.26 -3.33 -8.20
CA TYR A 27 -18.42 -2.91 -6.81
C TYR A 27 -17.86 -3.98 -5.86
N VAL A 28 -17.73 -3.63 -4.58
CA VAL A 28 -17.28 -4.57 -3.54
C VAL A 28 -18.46 -5.42 -3.10
N ARG A 29 -18.29 -6.74 -3.08
CA ARG A 29 -19.28 -7.69 -2.54
C ARG A 29 -18.60 -8.72 -1.65
N THR A 30 -19.01 -8.74 -0.39
CA THR A 30 -18.65 -9.73 0.61
C THR A 30 -19.92 -10.40 1.16
N SER A 31 -19.79 -11.56 1.79
CA SER A 31 -20.88 -12.22 2.51
C SER A 31 -20.31 -13.14 3.61
N PRO A 32 -21.12 -13.50 4.63
CA PRO A 32 -20.71 -14.50 5.60
C PRO A 32 -20.44 -15.87 4.93
N ASP A 33 -19.76 -16.75 5.64
CA ASP A 33 -19.40 -18.11 5.21
C ASP A 33 -20.30 -19.22 5.79
N HIS A 34 -21.32 -18.84 6.55
CA HIS A 34 -22.36 -19.74 7.03
C HIS A 34 -23.64 -19.66 6.18
N GLY A 35 -24.49 -20.68 6.33
CA GLY A 35 -25.83 -20.74 5.73
C GLY A 35 -26.88 -19.97 6.56
N THR A 36 -28.14 -20.28 6.34
CA THR A 36 -29.28 -19.59 6.98
C THR A 36 -29.53 -20.00 8.43
N ALA A 37 -29.09 -21.19 8.84
CA ALA A 37 -29.24 -21.72 10.20
C ALA A 37 -30.68 -21.56 10.78
N PHE A 38 -31.69 -22.04 10.02
CA PHE A 38 -33.11 -21.86 10.37
C PHE A 38 -33.51 -22.45 11.72
N ASP A 39 -32.83 -23.50 12.15
CA ASP A 39 -33.02 -24.19 13.43
C ASP A 39 -32.73 -23.31 14.65
N ILE A 40 -31.88 -22.27 14.50
CA ILE A 40 -31.53 -21.33 15.57
C ILE A 40 -32.09 -19.91 15.35
N ALA A 41 -32.88 -19.69 14.30
CA ALA A 41 -33.46 -18.39 13.99
C ALA A 41 -34.35 -17.90 15.15
N GLY A 42 -34.17 -16.64 15.56
CA GLY A 42 -34.94 -16.04 16.66
C GLY A 42 -34.57 -16.50 18.07
N THR A 43 -33.58 -17.39 18.22
CA THR A 43 -33.16 -17.91 19.53
C THR A 43 -32.08 -17.10 20.23
N GLY A 44 -31.45 -16.15 19.52
CA GLY A 44 -30.33 -15.36 20.03
C GLY A 44 -29.00 -16.13 20.14
N LYS A 45 -28.88 -17.30 19.52
CA LYS A 45 -27.68 -18.17 19.57
C LYS A 45 -26.75 -18.05 18.37
N ALA A 46 -27.12 -17.32 17.33
CA ALA A 46 -26.31 -17.17 16.13
C ALA A 46 -25.05 -16.34 16.43
N ASP A 47 -23.91 -16.81 15.98
CA ASP A 47 -22.65 -16.06 16.03
C ASP A 47 -22.59 -15.05 14.88
N GLU A 48 -22.41 -13.76 15.20
CA GLU A 48 -22.32 -12.71 14.20
C GLU A 48 -20.91 -12.50 13.61
N GLN A 49 -19.89 -13.21 14.09
CA GLN A 49 -18.48 -12.94 13.77
C GLN A 49 -18.22 -12.92 12.25
N SER A 50 -18.60 -13.96 11.51
CA SER A 50 -18.43 -14.01 10.04
C SER A 50 -19.11 -12.83 9.32
N MET A 51 -20.31 -12.42 9.76
CA MET A 51 -21.02 -11.28 9.18
C MET A 51 -20.29 -9.96 9.48
N ARG A 52 -19.78 -9.79 10.71
CA ARG A 52 -19.00 -8.63 11.11
C ARG A 52 -17.72 -8.51 10.29
N GLU A 53 -16.98 -9.61 10.15
CA GLU A 53 -15.76 -9.67 9.32
C GLU A 53 -16.06 -9.37 7.85
N ALA A 54 -17.20 -9.84 7.32
CA ALA A 54 -17.61 -9.53 5.95
C ALA A 54 -17.81 -8.02 5.74
N ILE A 55 -18.36 -7.32 6.72
CA ILE A 55 -18.54 -5.85 6.68
C ILE A 55 -17.18 -5.15 6.73
N TYR A 56 -16.30 -5.53 7.66
CA TYR A 56 -14.99 -4.90 7.80
C TYR A 56 -14.11 -5.11 6.57
N LEU A 57 -14.10 -6.33 6.02
CA LEU A 57 -13.37 -6.62 4.79
C LEU A 57 -13.88 -5.77 3.62
N ALA A 58 -15.20 -5.52 3.52
CA ALA A 58 -15.74 -4.66 2.47
C ALA A 58 -15.22 -3.22 2.57
N LEU A 59 -15.15 -2.68 3.80
CA LEU A 59 -14.59 -1.34 4.06
C LEU A 59 -13.10 -1.28 3.72
N ASP A 60 -12.33 -2.30 4.07
CA ASP A 60 -10.90 -2.35 3.79
C ASP A 60 -10.60 -2.45 2.30
N ILE A 61 -11.37 -3.25 1.56
CA ILE A 61 -11.26 -3.33 0.09
C ILE A 61 -11.57 -1.97 -0.54
N GLU A 62 -12.64 -1.29 -0.11
CA GLU A 62 -13.00 0.03 -0.66
C GLU A 62 -11.89 1.06 -0.40
N ARG A 63 -11.39 1.14 0.85
CA ARG A 63 -10.28 2.04 1.22
C ARG A 63 -9.04 1.76 0.39
N ASN A 64 -8.70 0.48 0.18
CA ASN A 64 -7.55 0.08 -0.62
C ASN A 64 -7.73 0.44 -2.09
N ARG A 65 -8.92 0.25 -2.67
CA ARG A 65 -9.22 0.68 -4.06
C ARG A 65 -9.05 2.20 -4.20
N ARG A 66 -9.52 2.97 -3.22
CA ARG A 66 -9.39 4.44 -3.21
C ARG A 66 -7.93 4.89 -3.15
N ARG A 67 -7.16 4.34 -2.22
CA ARG A 67 -5.71 4.60 -2.10
C ARG A 67 -4.97 4.23 -3.37
N TYR A 68 -5.29 3.08 -3.97
CA TYR A 68 -4.68 2.66 -5.23
C TYR A 68 -4.99 3.64 -6.36
N ALA A 69 -6.23 4.11 -6.48
CA ALA A 69 -6.61 5.12 -7.48
C ALA A 69 -5.85 6.43 -7.28
N GLU A 70 -5.70 6.88 -6.03
CA GLU A 70 -4.90 8.07 -5.69
C GLU A 70 -3.42 7.90 -6.08
N PHE A 71 -2.79 6.80 -5.66
CA PHE A 71 -1.36 6.55 -5.93
C PHE A 71 -1.06 6.32 -7.41
N SER A 72 -2.01 5.79 -8.16
CA SER A 72 -1.86 5.52 -9.60
C SER A 72 -2.25 6.71 -10.49
N ALA A 73 -2.78 7.81 -9.93
CA ALA A 73 -3.25 8.95 -10.69
C ALA A 73 -2.14 9.68 -11.48
N ASN A 74 -0.90 9.68 -10.96
CA ASN A 74 0.23 10.33 -11.60
C ASN A 74 1.52 9.47 -11.52
N PRO A 75 1.66 8.45 -12.39
CA PRO A 75 2.82 7.59 -12.36
C PRO A 75 4.10 8.34 -12.76
N LEU A 76 5.21 7.99 -12.12
CA LEU A 76 6.52 8.53 -12.47
C LEU A 76 6.85 8.23 -13.95
N LYS A 77 7.29 9.25 -14.68
CA LYS A 77 7.74 9.10 -16.07
C LYS A 77 8.94 8.16 -16.08
N LYS A 78 8.83 7.07 -16.84
CA LYS A 78 9.96 6.16 -17.07
C LYS A 78 11.06 6.97 -17.76
N GLN A 79 12.19 7.18 -17.08
CA GLN A 79 13.37 7.71 -17.73
C GLN A 79 13.85 6.66 -18.73
N VAL A 80 13.48 6.83 -19.99
CA VAL A 80 14.15 6.14 -21.08
C VAL A 80 15.55 6.72 -21.08
N ALA A 81 16.55 5.91 -20.74
CA ALA A 81 17.95 6.31 -20.88
C ALA A 81 18.19 6.61 -22.36
N GLU A 82 18.02 7.87 -22.77
CA GLU A 82 18.54 8.33 -24.04
C GLU A 82 20.04 8.06 -23.99
N LYS A 83 20.49 7.12 -24.83
CA LYS A 83 21.91 6.86 -25.05
C LYS A 83 22.56 8.21 -25.30
N ARG A 84 23.36 8.69 -24.33
CA ARG A 84 24.26 9.84 -24.48
C ARG A 84 24.94 9.71 -25.84
N LYS A 85 24.57 10.55 -26.81
CA LYS A 85 25.34 10.67 -28.05
C LYS A 85 26.74 11.09 -27.62
N GLN A 86 27.72 10.22 -27.88
CA GLN A 86 29.13 10.50 -27.60
C GLN A 86 29.52 11.78 -28.32
N ALA A 87 29.90 12.82 -27.56
CA ALA A 87 30.57 13.98 -28.12
C ALA A 87 31.95 13.54 -28.65
N PRO A 88 32.43 14.08 -29.78
CA PRO A 88 33.70 13.67 -30.35
C PRO A 88 34.84 14.13 -29.44
N LYS A 89 35.80 13.23 -29.20
CA LYS A 89 37.07 13.56 -28.55
C LYS A 89 37.86 14.51 -29.43
N THR A 90 38.25 15.67 -28.90
CA THR A 90 39.38 16.44 -29.41
C THR A 90 40.30 16.83 -28.24
N ASP A 91 41.59 16.80 -28.53
CA ASP A 91 42.70 16.60 -27.59
C ASP A 91 43.05 17.78 -26.65
N LYS A 92 43.68 17.42 -25.52
CA LYS A 92 44.31 18.20 -24.42
C LYS A 92 45.31 19.30 -24.87
N PRO A 93 45.99 20.04 -23.96
CA PRO A 93 45.63 20.58 -22.62
C PRO A 93 46.06 22.07 -22.47
N THR A 94 45.55 22.86 -21.51
CA THR A 94 46.34 24.03 -21.00
C THR A 94 45.95 24.49 -19.58
N LYS A 95 46.97 24.44 -18.71
CA LYS A 95 47.29 25.26 -17.53
C LYS A 95 46.26 25.41 -16.39
N SER A 96 46.59 24.77 -15.28
CA SER A 96 46.13 25.07 -13.92
C SER A 96 46.58 26.47 -13.47
N PRO A 97 45.72 27.27 -12.82
CA PRO A 97 46.14 28.35 -11.95
C PRO A 97 46.25 27.86 -10.50
N LYS A 98 47.34 28.29 -9.87
CA LYS A 98 47.80 28.00 -8.52
C LYS A 98 46.85 28.51 -7.43
N ASP A 99 46.94 27.82 -6.30
CA ASP A 99 46.67 28.22 -4.93
C ASP A 99 46.39 29.71 -4.69
N ASN A 100 45.30 30.00 -3.99
CA ASN A 100 45.32 30.97 -2.91
C ASN A 100 44.34 30.55 -1.82
N GLN A 101 44.90 30.27 -0.66
CA GLN A 101 44.22 30.09 0.61
C GLN A 101 43.64 31.43 1.07
N ALA A 102 42.40 31.43 1.56
CA ALA A 102 41.89 32.43 2.50
C ALA A 102 40.68 31.86 3.24
N GLU A 103 40.98 31.34 4.43
CA GLU A 103 40.22 31.41 5.70
C GLU A 103 38.68 31.33 5.67
N ALA A 104 38.18 30.29 6.34
CA ALA A 104 36.84 30.27 6.92
C ALA A 104 36.81 31.13 8.20
N PRO A 105 35.70 31.80 8.53
CA PRO A 105 35.37 32.08 9.90
C PRO A 105 34.36 31.05 10.43
N ASP A 106 34.72 30.51 11.59
CA ASP A 106 33.96 29.60 12.43
C ASP A 106 32.65 30.21 12.96
N ALA A 107 31.77 29.30 13.35
CA ALA A 107 30.50 29.53 14.01
C ALA A 107 30.64 30.19 15.39
N GLU A 108 29.68 31.04 15.77
CA GLU A 108 29.21 31.08 17.16
C GLU A 108 27.80 31.67 17.32
N ALA A 109 27.01 30.90 18.08
CA ALA A 109 25.98 31.25 19.07
C ALA A 109 24.83 32.23 18.76
N LEU A 110 23.62 31.78 19.11
CA LEU A 110 22.57 32.42 19.94
C LEU A 110 21.30 31.54 19.79
N SER A 111 21.09 30.49 20.59
CA SER A 111 20.42 30.47 21.91
C SER A 111 18.99 31.04 21.96
N GLU A 112 18.12 30.23 22.57
CA GLU A 112 16.83 30.52 23.25
C GLU A 112 15.52 30.18 22.49
N THR A 113 14.84 29.07 22.88
CA THR A 113 13.61 28.93 23.74
C THR A 113 12.37 29.62 23.15
N THR A 114 11.20 29.02 22.92
CA THR A 114 10.23 28.28 23.78
C THR A 114 9.27 27.47 22.86
N ALA A 115 8.91 26.19 23.09
CA ALA A 115 7.91 25.63 24.03
C ALA A 115 6.43 25.98 23.73
N GLU A 116 5.60 24.91 23.68
CA GLU A 116 4.12 24.81 23.70
C GLU A 116 3.39 25.19 22.39
N GLU A 117 2.45 24.42 21.83
CA GLU A 117 1.49 23.41 22.33
C GLU A 117 1.17 22.37 21.22
#